data_AF-X1R0H9-F1
#
_entry.id   AF-X1R0H9-F1
#
_cell.length_a   1.000
_cell.length_b   1.000
_cell.length_c   1.000
_cell.angle_alpha   90.00
_cell.angle_beta   90.00
_cell.angle_gamma   90.00
#
_symmetry.space_group_name_H-M   'P 1'
#
loop_
_entity.id
_entity.type
_entity.pdbx_description
1 polymer ?
#
loop_
_entity_poly.entity_id
_entity_poly.type
_entity_poly.pdbx_seq_one_letter_code
_entity_poly.pdbx_strand_id
1 'polypeptide(L)'
;MSSINRKPHILKSEKTMAMPRHMIFFDTETYQDSVDNYSTRQRLRLGWACYYRRAYGRHPAKADWFYFETHIAFWQFIFEHTAPKLKLWVIARNLTFDFTVVKGWQHLRKAGYKLKFFHNQ
;
A
#
# COMPACT_ATOMS: atom_id res chain seq x y z
N MET A 1 13.03 14.12 -5.70
CA MET A 1 12.37 13.25 -4.69
C MET A 1 13.44 12.79 -3.70
N SER A 2 13.18 12.83 -2.40
CA SER A 2 14.19 12.45 -1.38
C SER A 2 14.24 10.93 -1.27
N SER A 3 15.28 10.32 -1.83
CA SER A 3 15.67 8.96 -1.45
C SER A 3 16.52 8.98 -0.20
N ILE A 4 16.43 7.91 0.57
CA ILE A 4 17.25 7.71 1.75
C ILE A 4 18.62 7.20 1.27
N ASN A 5 19.56 8.11 1.04
CA ASN A 5 20.96 7.77 0.75
C ASN A 5 21.61 7.19 2.02
N ARG A 6 21.63 5.86 2.16
CA ARG A 6 22.34 5.17 3.24
C ARG A 6 23.62 4.56 2.69
N LYS A 7 24.74 4.78 3.39
CA LYS A 7 25.96 4.02 3.15
C LYS A 7 25.63 2.52 3.23
N PRO A 8 26.07 1.68 2.27
CA PRO A 8 25.95 0.24 2.37
C PRO A 8 26.55 -0.20 3.72
N HIS A 9 25.79 -0.96 4.49
CA HIS A 9 26.20 -1.46 5.80
C HIS A 9 25.76 -2.92 5.90
N ILE A 10 26.53 -3.70 6.65
CA ILE A 10 26.19 -5.09 6.96
C ILE A 10 24.84 -5.07 7.68
N LEU A 11 23.89 -5.88 7.22
CA LEU A 11 22.59 -6.04 7.87
C LEU A 11 22.83 -6.48 9.31
N LYS A 12 22.44 -5.63 10.26
CA LYS A 12 22.56 -5.95 11.68
C LYS A 12 21.61 -7.11 11.97
N SER A 13 22.10 -8.14 12.66
CA SER A 13 21.23 -9.22 13.14
C SER A 13 20.13 -8.62 14.02
N GLU A 14 18.88 -8.78 13.59
CA GLU A 14 17.73 -8.37 14.38
C GLU A 14 17.53 -9.39 15.51
N LYS A 15 17.59 -8.93 16.76
CA LYS A 15 17.36 -9.78 17.94
C LYS A 15 15.91 -10.27 18.03
N THR A 16 15.02 -9.69 17.24
CA THR A 16 13.60 -10.02 17.25
C THR A 16 13.05 -9.93 15.83
N MET A 17 12.37 -10.97 15.39
CA MET A 17 11.69 -10.99 14.10
C MET A 17 10.49 -10.03 14.19
N ALA A 18 10.68 -8.76 13.82
CA ALA A 18 9.63 -7.73 13.76
C ALA A 18 8.74 -7.98 12.53
N MET A 19 8.16 -9.17 12.46
CA MET A 19 7.28 -9.56 11.37
C MET A 19 6.07 -8.63 11.33
N PRO A 20 5.68 -8.16 10.13
CA PRO A 20 4.47 -7.38 9.92
C PRO A 20 3.27 -8.04 10.63
N ARG A 21 2.54 -7.25 11.41
CA ARG A 21 1.34 -7.74 12.10
C ARG A 21 0.07 -7.28 11.40
N HIS A 22 0.06 -6.04 10.91
CA HIS A 22 -1.06 -5.43 10.22
C HIS A 22 -0.67 -5.25 8.76
N MET A 23 -1.35 -5.99 7.90
CA MET A 23 -1.08 -6.04 6.47
C MET A 23 -2.38 -5.81 5.71
N ILE A 24 -2.31 -5.09 4.60
CA ILE A 24 -3.36 -5.00 3.61
C ILE A 24 -2.73 -5.45 2.29
N PHE A 25 -3.28 -6.52 1.75
CA PHE A 25 -2.99 -6.95 0.39
C PHE A 25 -4.07 -6.40 -0.51
N PHE A 26 -3.70 -5.85 -1.67
CA PHE A 26 -4.69 -5.38 -2.62
C PHE A 26 -4.24 -5.61 -4.05
N ASP A 27 -5.23 -5.70 -4.93
CA ASP A 27 -5.07 -5.87 -6.37
C ASP A 27 -6.14 -5.07 -7.10
N THR A 28 -5.82 -4.57 -8.29
CA THR A 28 -6.72 -3.71 -9.06
C THR A 28 -6.87 -4.17 -10.51
N GLU A 29 -8.11 -4.10 -10.99
CA GLU A 29 -8.44 -4.23 -12.40
C GLU A 29 -8.67 -2.84 -12.98
N THR A 30 -8.31 -2.66 -14.25
CA THR A 30 -8.33 -1.34 -14.91
C THR A 30 -9.06 -1.36 -16.25
N TYR A 31 -9.62 -0.21 -16.60
CA TYR A 31 -9.97 0.14 -17.96
C TYR A 31 -8.78 0.80 -18.63
N GLN A 32 -8.59 0.45 -19.89
CA GLN A 32 -7.56 1.02 -20.74
C GLN A 32 -8.19 2.04 -21.68
N ASP A 33 -7.86 3.32 -21.47
CA ASP A 33 -8.30 4.42 -22.31
C ASP A 33 -7.10 4.88 -23.17
N SER A 34 -7.20 4.82 -24.50
CA SER A 34 -6.17 5.35 -25.40
C SER A 34 -6.25 6.87 -25.44
N VAL A 35 -5.21 7.56 -24.99
CA VAL A 35 -5.18 9.03 -24.97
C VAL A 35 -4.59 9.60 -26.26
N ASP A 36 -3.58 8.92 -26.82
CA ASP A 36 -3.00 9.14 -28.15
C ASP A 36 -2.36 7.84 -28.67
N ASN A 37 -1.65 7.88 -29.81
CA ASN A 37 -1.01 6.70 -30.41
C ASN A 37 0.11 6.07 -29.54
N TYR A 38 0.60 6.75 -28.51
CA TYR A 38 1.78 6.33 -27.74
C TYR A 38 1.54 6.26 -26.23
N SER A 39 0.39 6.73 -25.75
CA SER A 39 0.06 6.83 -24.33
C SER A 39 -1.30 6.21 -24.05
N THR A 40 -1.26 5.34 -23.04
CA THR A 40 -2.41 4.61 -22.55
C THR A 40 -2.67 5.06 -21.11
N ARG A 41 -3.89 5.50 -20.85
CA ARG A 41 -4.34 5.81 -19.50
C ARG A 41 -5.02 4.59 -18.88
N GLN A 42 -4.61 4.28 -17.67
CA GLN A 42 -5.19 3.21 -16.87
C GLN A 42 -6.09 3.82 -15.81
N ARG A 43 -7.37 3.43 -15.82
CA ARG A 43 -8.38 3.92 -14.87
C ARG A 43 -8.92 2.75 -14.06
N LEU A 44 -9.04 2.92 -12.74
CA LEU A 44 -9.60 1.89 -11.87
C LEU A 44 -10.97 1.44 -12.38
N ARG A 45 -11.13 0.13 -12.54
CA ARG A 45 -12.40 -0.53 -12.80
C ARG A 45 -12.96 -1.09 -11.50
N LEU A 46 -12.18 -1.93 -10.83
CA LEU A 46 -12.51 -2.51 -9.53
C LEU A 46 -11.23 -2.95 -8.83
N GLY A 47 -11.35 -3.32 -7.57
CA GLY A 47 -10.27 -3.95 -6.83
C GLY A 47 -10.77 -4.70 -5.61
N TRP A 48 -9.90 -5.53 -5.09
CA TRP A 48 -10.10 -6.24 -3.83
C TRP A 48 -8.95 -5.92 -2.89
N ALA A 49 -9.29 -5.73 -1.63
CA ALA A 49 -8.36 -5.60 -0.52
C ALA A 49 -8.65 -6.66 0.54
N CYS A 50 -7.61 -7.17 1.16
CA CYS A 50 -7.70 -8.06 2.31
C CYS A 50 -6.84 -7.49 3.42
N TYR A 51 -7.48 -6.98 4.47
CA TYR A 51 -6.78 -6.68 5.71
C TYR A 51 -6.55 -7.98 6.46
N TYR A 52 -5.28 -8.26 6.74
CA TYR A 52 -4.86 -9.39 7.54
C TYR A 52 -4.12 -8.90 8.78
N ARG A 53 -4.64 -9.30 9.94
CA ARG A 53 -3.98 -9.14 11.23
C ARG A 53 -3.48 -10.50 11.70
N ARG A 54 -2.15 -10.64 11.82
CA ARG A 54 -1.54 -11.87 12.34
C ARG A 54 -1.89 -12.06 13.82
N ALA A 55 -2.08 -13.32 14.22
CA ALA A 55 -2.30 -13.69 15.61
C ALA A 55 -1.15 -13.24 16.51
N TYR A 56 -1.46 -12.85 17.75
CA TYR A 56 -0.46 -12.49 18.75
C TYR A 56 -1.01 -12.66 20.16
N GLY A 57 -0.36 -13.50 20.96
CA GLY A 57 -0.82 -13.86 22.30
C GLY A 57 -2.24 -14.42 22.25
N ARG A 58 -3.17 -13.78 22.96
CA ARG A 58 -4.60 -14.16 23.01
C ARG A 58 -5.42 -13.60 21.84
N HIS A 59 -4.83 -12.80 20.97
CA HIS A 59 -5.54 -12.23 19.83
C HIS A 59 -5.45 -13.19 18.65
N PRO A 60 -6.59 -13.73 18.17
CA PRO A 60 -6.59 -14.59 16.99
C PRO A 60 -6.23 -13.78 15.73
N ALA A 61 -5.84 -14.51 14.70
CA ALA A 61 -5.69 -13.94 13.37
C ALA A 61 -7.06 -13.41 12.89
N LYS A 62 -7.03 -12.32 12.14
CA LYS A 62 -8.23 -11.72 11.53
C LYS A 62 -7.97 -11.49 10.05
N ALA A 63 -8.95 -11.78 9.21
CA ALA A 63 -8.97 -11.44 7.80
C ALA A 63 -10.27 -10.73 7.47
N ASP A 64 -10.19 -9.52 6.94
CA ASP A 64 -11.34 -8.73 6.52
C ASP A 64 -11.18 -8.42 5.02
N TRP A 65 -12.09 -8.95 4.21
CA TRP A 65 -12.10 -8.74 2.75
C TRP A 65 -12.95 -7.53 2.40
N PHE A 66 -12.50 -6.75 1.44
CA PHE A 66 -13.13 -5.51 1.01
C PHE A 66 -13.07 -5.36 -0.50
N TYR A 67 -14.25 -5.30 -1.12
CA TYR A 67 -14.39 -4.96 -2.54
C TYR A 67 -14.51 -3.44 -2.69
N PHE A 68 -13.91 -2.87 -3.73
CA PHE A 68 -14.03 -1.45 -4.04
C PHE A 68 -14.02 -1.17 -5.53
N GLU A 69 -14.79 -0.16 -5.94
CA GLU A 69 -14.83 0.33 -7.33
C GLU A 69 -14.24 1.75 -7.45
N THR A 70 -14.04 2.41 -6.31
CA THR A 70 -13.48 3.76 -6.26
C THR A 70 -12.22 3.77 -5.44
N HIS A 71 -11.24 4.57 -5.89
CA HIS A 71 -10.03 4.79 -5.11
C HIS A 71 -10.35 5.46 -3.76
N ILE A 72 -11.46 6.21 -3.65
CA ILE A 72 -11.87 6.86 -2.40
C ILE A 72 -12.22 5.80 -1.36
N ALA A 73 -13.05 4.83 -1.73
CA ALA A 73 -13.43 3.72 -0.87
C ALA A 73 -12.20 2.91 -0.41
N PHE A 74 -11.27 2.63 -1.32
CA PHE A 74 -10.00 1.99 -0.98
C PHE A 74 -9.22 2.77 0.09
N TRP A 75 -9.01 4.07 -0.10
CA TRP A 75 -8.25 4.87 0.87
C TRP A 75 -8.96 5.05 2.20
N GLN A 76 -10.29 5.13 2.21
CA GLN A 76 -11.06 5.09 3.46
C GLN A 76 -10.80 3.79 4.22
N PHE A 77 -10.85 2.64 3.54
CA PHE A 77 -10.51 1.35 4.13
C PHE A 77 -9.07 1.31 4.70
N ILE A 78 -8.08 1.85 3.98
CA ILE A 78 -6.70 1.96 4.50
C ILE A 78 -6.65 2.79 5.79
N PHE A 79 -7.32 3.94 5.82
CA PHE A 79 -7.27 4.85 6.97
C PHE A 79 -8.03 4.31 8.18
N GLU A 80 -9.13 3.59 7.99
CA GLU A 80 -9.84 2.88 9.07
C GLU A 80 -8.96 1.82 9.77
N HIS A 81 -8.01 1.24 9.05
CA HIS A 81 -7.05 0.26 9.59
C HIS A 81 -5.73 0.90 10.06
N THR A 82 -5.61 2.22 9.97
CA THR A 82 -4.43 2.95 10.45
C THR A 82 -4.67 3.42 11.88
N ALA A 83 -3.71 3.16 12.77
CA ALA A 83 -3.78 3.60 14.17
C ALA A 83 -2.45 4.22 14.64
N PRO A 84 -2.48 5.13 15.63
CA PRO A 84 -1.26 5.66 16.24
C PRO A 84 -0.32 4.55 16.73
N LYS A 85 0.98 4.72 16.49
CA LYS A 85 2.05 3.79 16.89
C LYS A 85 1.97 2.39 16.26
N LEU A 86 1.13 2.20 15.24
CA LEU A 86 0.99 0.95 14.50
C LEU A 86 1.56 1.11 13.09
N LYS A 87 2.37 0.14 12.66
CA LYS A 87 2.89 0.09 11.29
C LYS A 87 1.99 -0.79 10.42
N LEU A 88 1.19 -0.16 9.56
CA LEU A 88 0.37 -0.81 8.56
C LEU A 88 1.20 -1.04 7.29
N TRP A 89 1.26 -2.29 6.83
CA TRP A 89 1.92 -2.66 5.58
C TRP A 89 0.88 -2.76 4.48
N VAL A 90 1.02 -2.00 3.41
CA VAL A 90 0.10 -2.05 2.26
C VAL A 90 0.89 -2.60 1.08
N ILE A 91 0.46 -3.73 0.54
CA ILE A 91 1.24 -4.59 -0.35
C ILE A 91 0.39 -4.90 -1.58
N ALA A 92 1.00 -4.77 -2.76
CA ALA A 92 0.45 -5.21 -4.04
C ALA A 92 1.56 -5.89 -4.85
N ARG A 93 1.18 -6.73 -5.81
CA ARG A 93 2.13 -7.46 -6.65
C ARG A 93 2.92 -6.54 -7.58
N ASN A 94 2.28 -5.52 -8.14
CA ASN A 94 2.91 -4.49 -8.96
C ASN A 94 2.64 -3.10 -8.34
N LEU A 95 3.19 -2.89 -7.14
CA LEU A 95 2.84 -1.74 -6.31
C LEU A 95 2.84 -0.40 -7.06
N THR A 96 3.84 -0.11 -7.91
CA THR A 96 3.88 1.16 -8.63
C THR A 96 2.67 1.37 -9.54
N PHE A 97 2.23 0.32 -10.24
CA PHE A 97 1.05 0.35 -11.09
C PHE A 97 -0.23 0.51 -10.27
N ASP A 98 -0.48 -0.42 -9.34
CA ASP A 98 -1.68 -0.46 -8.51
C ASP A 98 -1.82 0.83 -7.69
N PHE A 99 -0.71 1.31 -7.13
CA PHE A 99 -0.66 2.55 -6.35
C PHE A 99 -0.99 3.79 -7.20
N THR A 100 -0.63 3.79 -8.47
CA THR A 100 -0.99 4.87 -9.41
C THR A 100 -2.48 4.82 -9.74
N VAL A 101 -3.03 3.63 -9.98
CA VAL A 101 -4.45 3.39 -10.27
C VAL A 101 -5.34 3.86 -9.12
N VAL A 102 -4.96 3.57 -7.87
CA VAL A 102 -5.67 4.06 -6.67
C VAL A 102 -5.30 5.50 -6.28
N LYS A 103 -4.57 6.23 -7.12
CA LYS A 103 -4.16 7.64 -6.89
C LYS A 103 -3.42 7.86 -5.57
N GLY A 104 -2.56 6.93 -5.17
CA GLY A 104 -2.02 6.91 -3.82
C GLY A 104 -1.19 8.15 -3.43
N TRP A 105 -0.47 8.74 -4.38
CA TRP A 105 0.26 9.99 -4.15
C TRP A 105 -0.66 11.14 -3.71
N GLN A 106 -1.85 11.23 -4.30
CA GLN A 106 -2.83 12.28 -4.01
C GLN A 106 -3.38 12.11 -2.60
N HIS A 107 -3.82 10.90 -2.25
CA HIS A 107 -4.45 10.63 -0.96
C HIS A 107 -3.47 10.73 0.20
N LEU A 108 -2.26 10.17 0.08
CA LEU A 108 -1.25 10.26 1.12
C LEU A 108 -0.81 11.71 1.38
N ARG A 109 -0.61 12.51 0.33
CA ARG A 109 -0.26 13.93 0.50
C ARG A 109 -1.40 14.71 1.15
N LYS A 110 -2.65 14.48 0.70
CA LYS A 110 -3.84 15.12 1.29
C LYS A 110 -4.00 14.77 2.77
N ALA A 111 -3.66 13.55 3.16
CA ALA A 111 -3.68 13.09 4.55
C ALA A 111 -2.43 13.49 5.37
N GLY A 112 -1.51 14.28 4.82
CA GLY A 112 -0.36 14.82 5.55
C GLY A 112 0.81 13.85 5.71
N TYR A 113 0.85 12.73 4.99
CA TYR A 113 1.95 11.77 5.08
C TYR A 113 3.20 12.28 4.37
N LYS A 114 4.37 12.02 4.99
CA LYS A 114 5.67 12.24 4.35
C LYS A 114 6.05 11.04 3.50
N LEU A 115 6.20 11.25 2.20
CA LEU A 115 6.66 10.24 1.24
C LEU A 115 8.17 10.03 1.40
N LYS A 116 8.58 8.78 1.60
CA LYS A 116 9.99 8.36 1.66
C LYS A 116 10.20 7.17 0.75
N PHE A 117 11.26 7.21 -0.03
CA PHE A 117 11.64 6.14 -0.95
C PHE A 117 12.89 5.44 -0.41
N PHE A 118 12.87 4.11 -0.39
CA PHE A 118 13.99 3.30 0.10
C PHE A 118 15.01 2.97 -1.00
N HIS A 119 14.65 3.19 -2.25
CA HIS A 119 15.53 3.05 -3.41
C HIS A 119 15.36 4.28 -4.31
N ASN A 120 16.47 4.77 -4.86
CA ASN A 120 16.44 5.62 -6.05
C ASN A 120 16.53 4.70 -7.27
N GLN A 121 15.81 5.06 -8.34
CA GLN A 121 16.32 4.74 -9.67
C GLN A 121 17.40 5.76 -10.02
#